data_AF-A0A7K2QCP3-F1
#
_entry.id   AF-A0A7K2QCP3-F1
#
_cell.length_a   1.000
_cell.length_b   1.000
_cell.length_c   1.000
_cell.angle_alpha   90.00
_cell.angle_beta   90.00
_cell.angle_gamma   90.00
#
_symmetry.space_group_name_H-M   'P 1'
#
loop_
_entity.id
_entity.type
_entity.pdbx_description
1 polymer ?
#
loop_
_entity_poly.entity_id
_entity_poly.type
_entity_poly.pdbx_seq_one_letter_code
_entity_poly.pdbx_strand_id
1 'polypeptide(L)'
;LGILSRAGFPYALAGHAYSLLDSYVYGFALTEAALPFAPQDTEIAVGDYLAAFPVGAYPHLAEFATHHVLQPGYAYGSEFDYGLELILETLAARLAGTARP
;
A
#
# COMPACT_ATOMS: atom_id res chain seq x y z
N LEU A 1 19.12 3.28 6.69
CA LEU A 1 20.42 3.33 5.98
C LEU A 1 21.43 2.29 6.45
N GLY A 2 21.79 2.20 7.74
CA GLY A 2 22.80 1.22 8.21
C GLY A 2 22.47 -0.25 7.91
N ILE A 3 21.19 -0.63 7.92
CA ILE A 3 20.73 -1.97 7.51
C ILE A 3 21.03 -2.22 6.02
N LEU A 4 20.63 -1.29 5.14
CA LEU A 4 20.83 -1.39 3.69
C LEU A 4 22.31 -1.48 3.33
N SER A 5 23.16 -0.69 3.98
CA SER A 5 24.61 -0.73 3.80
C SER A 5 25.20 -2.09 4.20
N ARG A 6 24.81 -2.65 5.36
CA ARG A 6 25.25 -3.99 5.78
C ARG A 6 24.71 -5.10 4.88
N ALA A 7 23.58 -4.89 4.24
CA ALA A 7 23.01 -5.80 3.26
C ALA A 7 23.68 -5.71 1.87
N GLY A 8 24.70 -4.86 1.69
CA GLY A 8 25.47 -4.76 0.44
C GLY A 8 24.86 -3.83 -0.61
N PHE A 9 23.87 -3.01 -0.26
CA PHE A 9 23.31 -2.03 -1.20
C PHE A 9 24.38 -0.99 -1.59
N PRO A 10 24.60 -0.73 -2.90
CA PRO A 10 25.34 0.44 -3.34
C PRO A 10 24.67 1.72 -2.85
N TYR A 11 25.45 2.76 -2.53
CA TYR A 11 24.92 4.00 -1.93
C TYR A 11 23.76 4.64 -2.71
N ALA A 12 23.83 4.63 -4.05
CA ALA A 12 22.75 5.13 -4.88
C ALA A 12 21.45 4.34 -4.66
N LEU A 13 21.51 3.01 -4.71
CA LEU A 13 20.34 2.14 -4.47
C LEU A 13 19.83 2.26 -3.03
N ALA A 14 20.72 2.37 -2.04
CA ALA A 14 20.35 2.58 -0.65
C ALA A 14 19.60 3.90 -0.44
N GLY A 15 19.99 4.97 -1.14
CA GLY A 15 19.29 6.26 -1.12
C GLY A 15 17.88 6.17 -1.71
N HIS A 16 17.74 5.52 -2.87
CA HIS A 16 16.44 5.27 -3.49
C HIS A 16 15.52 4.41 -2.60
N ALA A 17 16.06 3.32 -2.06
CA ALA A 17 15.33 2.43 -1.16
C ALA A 17 14.84 3.17 0.09
N TYR A 18 15.70 4.00 0.70
CA TYR A 18 15.33 4.78 1.88
C TYR A 18 14.18 5.74 1.57
N SER A 19 14.31 6.56 0.51
CA SER A 19 13.28 7.53 0.14
C SER A 19 11.94 6.88 -0.19
N LEU A 20 11.98 5.74 -0.91
CA LEU A 20 10.78 4.98 -1.27
C LEU A 20 10.07 4.40 -0.04
N LEU A 21 10.82 3.74 0.84
CA LEU A 21 10.26 3.14 2.05
C LEU A 21 9.68 4.21 2.99
N ASP A 22 10.38 5.33 3.18
CA ASP A 22 9.91 6.45 4.00
C ASP A 22 8.59 7.02 3.46
N SER A 23 8.54 7.28 2.14
CA SER A 23 7.34 7.82 1.49
C SER A 23 6.15 6.86 1.56
N TYR A 24 6.40 5.55 1.37
CA TYR A 24 5.37 4.51 1.44
C TYR A 24 4.81 4.38 2.85
N VAL A 25 5.68 4.20 3.84
CA VAL A 25 5.28 4.01 5.24
C VAL A 25 4.55 5.25 5.76
N TYR A 26 5.11 6.44 5.50
CA TYR A 26 4.49 7.69 5.94
C TYR A 26 3.13 7.93 5.27
N GLY A 27 3.05 7.76 3.94
CA GLY A 27 1.80 7.96 3.20
C GLY A 27 0.71 6.98 3.60
N PHE A 28 1.07 5.72 3.85
CA PHE A 28 0.15 4.71 4.34
C PHE A 28 -0.37 5.07 5.74
N ALA A 29 0.54 5.34 6.69
CA ALA A 29 0.18 5.69 8.06
C ALA A 29 -0.70 6.95 8.12
N LEU A 30 -0.42 7.96 7.29
CA LEU A 30 -1.24 9.17 7.20
C LEU A 30 -2.66 8.85 6.71
N THR A 31 -2.80 7.97 5.71
CA THR A 31 -4.10 7.58 5.17
C THR A 31 -4.88 6.75 6.18
N GLU A 32 -4.24 5.74 6.78
CA GLU A 32 -4.83 4.88 7.80
C GLU A 32 -5.34 5.69 9.00
N ALA A 33 -4.53 6.64 9.50
CA ALA A 33 -4.93 7.52 10.60
C ALA A 33 -6.07 8.50 10.26
N ALA A 34 -6.27 8.78 8.97
CA ALA A 34 -7.33 9.65 8.49
C ALA A 34 -8.64 8.90 8.15
N LEU A 35 -8.66 7.57 8.23
CA LEU A 35 -9.87 6.80 7.97
C LEU A 35 -10.95 7.14 9.01
N PRO A 36 -12.19 7.40 8.57
CA PRO A 36 -13.27 7.82 9.47
C PRO A 36 -13.90 6.64 10.24
N PHE A 37 -13.22 5.49 10.30
CA PHE A 37 -13.69 4.26 10.91
C PHE A 37 -12.54 3.48 11.52
N ALA A 38 -12.85 2.70 12.56
CA ALA A 38 -11.86 1.81 13.15
C ALA A 38 -11.60 0.60 12.22
N PRO A 39 -10.43 -0.05 12.29
CA PRO A 39 -10.08 -1.16 11.41
C PRO A 39 -11.13 -2.28 11.37
N GLN A 40 -11.76 -2.58 12.50
CA GLN A 40 -12.82 -3.59 12.60
C GLN A 40 -14.17 -3.19 11.97
N ASP A 41 -14.38 -1.91 11.69
CA ASP A 41 -15.63 -1.36 11.16
C ASP A 41 -15.52 -1.01 9.66
N THR A 42 -14.39 -1.38 9.02
CA THR A 42 -14.04 -1.03 7.64
C THR A 42 -15.14 -1.43 6.64
N GLU A 43 -15.67 -2.65 6.75
CA GLU A 43 -16.63 -3.19 5.79
C GLU A 43 -17.95 -2.38 5.80
N ILE A 44 -18.44 -2.03 7.00
CA ILE A 44 -19.68 -1.27 7.20
C ILE A 44 -19.50 0.19 6.76
N ALA A 45 -18.42 0.84 7.24
CA ALA A 45 -18.21 2.25 6.99
C ALA A 45 -17.86 2.56 5.53
N VAL A 46 -17.15 1.65 4.85
CA VAL A 46 -16.89 1.78 3.42
C VAL A 46 -18.16 1.49 2.61
N GLY A 47 -19.00 0.54 3.03
CA GLY A 47 -20.32 0.30 2.43
C GLY A 47 -21.19 1.56 2.37
N ASP A 48 -21.31 2.26 3.50
CA ASP A 48 -22.10 3.49 3.59
C ASP A 48 -21.50 4.64 2.78
N TYR A 49 -20.17 4.78 2.78
CA TYR A 49 -19.46 5.79 1.99
C TYR A 49 -19.61 5.54 0.48
N LEU A 50 -19.59 4.28 0.05
CA LEU A 50 -19.74 3.88 -1.35
C LEU A 50 -21.19 3.94 -1.82
N ALA A 51 -22.16 3.69 -0.94
CA ALA A 51 -23.58 3.90 -1.25
C ALA A 51 -23.89 5.38 -1.53
N ALA A 52 -23.14 6.30 -0.92
CA ALA A 52 -23.19 7.74 -1.20
C ALA A 52 -22.37 8.15 -2.44
N PHE A 53 -21.59 7.24 -3.03
CA PHE A 53 -20.75 7.52 -4.19
C PHE A 53 -21.58 7.54 -5.48
N PRO A 54 -21.42 8.55 -6.34
CA PRO A 54 -22.12 8.57 -7.63
C PRO A 54 -21.49 7.54 -8.57
N VAL A 55 -21.98 6.30 -8.52
CA VAL A 55 -21.48 5.15 -9.31
C VAL A 55 -21.36 5.47 -10.81
N GLY A 56 -22.29 6.26 -11.35
CA GLY A 56 -22.26 6.69 -12.76
C GLY A 56 -21.10 7.63 -13.13
N ALA A 57 -20.48 8.30 -12.16
CA ALA A 57 -19.33 9.19 -12.37
C ALA A 57 -17.98 8.47 -12.21
N TYR A 58 -17.93 7.39 -11.42
CA TYR A 58 -16.70 6.67 -11.10
C TYR A 58 -16.89 5.13 -11.21
N PRO A 59 -17.15 4.61 -12.42
CA PRO A 59 -17.55 3.21 -12.59
C PRO A 59 -16.49 2.22 -12.11
N HIS A 60 -15.21 2.45 -12.39
CA HIS A 60 -14.14 1.54 -11.96
C HIS A 60 -13.89 1.55 -10.45
N LEU A 61 -14.13 2.69 -9.79
CA LEU A 61 -14.00 2.76 -8.34
C LEU A 61 -15.15 2.01 -7.66
N ALA A 62 -16.36 2.09 -8.23
CA ALA A 62 -17.50 1.32 -7.77
C ALA A 62 -17.30 -0.20 -7.98
N GLU A 63 -16.71 -0.60 -9.12
CA GLU A 63 -16.35 -2.01 -9.38
C GLU A 63 -15.29 -2.51 -8.38
N PHE A 64 -14.21 -1.74 -8.17
CA PHE A 64 -13.16 -2.08 -7.21
C PHE A 64 -13.72 -2.22 -5.79
N ALA A 65 -14.53 -1.25 -5.37
CA ALA A 65 -15.25 -1.28 -4.11
C ALA A 65 -16.08 -2.57 -3.94
N THR A 66 -16.89 -2.90 -4.94
CA THR A 66 -17.77 -4.06 -4.90
C THR A 66 -16.99 -5.37 -4.86
N HIS A 67 -15.93 -5.49 -5.66
CA HIS A 67 -15.19 -6.74 -5.81
C HIS A 67 -14.08 -6.96 -4.79
N HIS A 68 -13.60 -5.91 -4.12
CA HIS A 68 -12.46 -6.00 -3.20
C HIS A 68 -12.77 -5.44 -1.82
N VAL A 69 -13.14 -4.15 -1.74
CA VAL A 69 -13.24 -3.44 -0.45
C VAL A 69 -14.43 -3.89 0.40
N LEU A 70 -15.55 -4.21 -0.24
CA LEU A 70 -16.78 -4.69 0.42
C LEU A 70 -16.83 -6.22 0.56
N GLN A 71 -15.74 -6.92 0.27
CA GLN A 71 -15.70 -8.37 0.47
C GLN A 71 -15.46 -8.70 1.94
N PRO A 72 -16.07 -9.78 2.45
CA PRO A 72 -15.86 -10.23 3.82
C PRO A 72 -14.38 -10.44 4.15
N GLY A 73 -13.94 -9.87 5.27
CA GLY A 73 -12.56 -9.98 5.73
C GLY A 73 -11.59 -8.98 5.10
N TYR A 74 -12.06 -8.03 4.29
CA TYR A 74 -11.23 -6.90 3.88
C TYR A 74 -10.83 -6.06 5.10
N ALA A 75 -9.53 -5.77 5.21
CA ALA A 75 -8.99 -4.85 6.18
C ALA A 75 -7.97 -3.97 5.45
N TYR A 76 -8.15 -2.64 5.54
CA TYR A 76 -7.27 -1.70 4.84
C TYR A 76 -5.79 -1.90 5.21
N GLY A 77 -5.50 -2.20 6.47
CA GLY A 77 -4.13 -2.48 6.96
C GLY A 77 -3.42 -3.62 6.22
N SER A 78 -4.15 -4.59 5.66
CA SER A 78 -3.57 -5.69 4.86
C SER A 78 -2.86 -5.19 3.60
N GLU A 79 -3.26 -4.03 3.07
CA GLU A 79 -2.63 -3.40 1.90
C GLU A 79 -1.21 -2.89 2.21
N PHE A 80 -0.88 -2.65 3.50
CA PHE A 80 0.46 -2.25 3.93
C PHE A 80 1.47 -3.37 3.71
N ASP A 81 1.16 -4.56 4.23
CA ASP A 81 2.09 -5.69 4.17
C ASP A 81 2.32 -6.12 2.71
N TYR A 82 1.26 -6.17 1.91
CA TYR A 82 1.35 -6.51 0.50
C TYR A 82 2.21 -5.52 -0.29
N GLY A 83 1.97 -4.21 -0.13
CA GLY A 83 2.77 -3.20 -0.83
C GLY A 83 4.22 -3.14 -0.35
N LEU A 84 4.46 -3.34 0.95
CA LEU A 84 5.81 -3.42 1.50
C LEU A 84 6.56 -4.62 0.94
N GLU A 85 5.93 -5.79 0.86
CA GLU A 85 6.51 -6.99 0.26
C GLU A 85 6.93 -6.73 -1.19
N LEU A 86 6.06 -6.19 -2.03
CA LEU A 86 6.37 -5.85 -3.42
C LEU A 86 7.57 -4.90 -3.56
N ILE A 87 7.65 -3.90 -2.68
CA ILE A 87 8.79 -2.96 -2.65
C ILE A 87 10.08 -3.70 -2.29
N LEU A 88 10.05 -4.53 -1.23
CA LEU A 88 11.21 -5.26 -0.76
C LEU A 88 11.70 -6.29 -1.78
N GLU A 89 10.79 -7.04 -2.42
CA GLU A 89 11.10 -7.97 -3.50
C GLU A 89 11.79 -7.27 -4.67
N THR A 90 11.26 -6.11 -5.08
CA THR A 90 11.85 -5.33 -6.18
C THR A 90 13.23 -4.80 -5.81
N LEU A 91 13.42 -4.31 -4.58
CA LEU A 91 14.72 -3.86 -4.09
C LEU A 91 15.73 -5.01 -4.03
N ALA A 92 15.31 -6.19 -3.60
CA ALA A 92 16.13 -7.40 -3.59
C ALA A 92 16.53 -7.82 -5.02
N ALA A 93 15.60 -7.79 -5.98
CA ALA A 93 15.89 -8.07 -7.38
C ALA A 93 16.87 -7.05 -7.98
N ARG A 94 16.74 -5.76 -7.64
CA ARG A 94 17.69 -4.71 -8.08
C ARG A 94 19.08 -4.92 -7.48
N LEU A 95 19.16 -5.32 -6.20
CA LEU A 95 20.43 -5.66 -5.56
C LEU A 95 21.10 -6.85 -6.25
N ALA A 96 20.32 -7.88 -6.60
CA ALA A 96 20.81 -9.08 -7.27
C ALA A 96 21.12 -8.88 -8.77
N GLY A 97 20.77 -7.71 -9.34
CA GLY A 97 20.90 -7.46 -10.77
C GLY A 97 19.90 -8.24 -11.64
N THR A 98 18.82 -8.75 -11.05
CA THR A 98 17.78 -9.57 -11.74
C THR A 98 16.50 -8.78 -12.03
N ALA A 99 16.44 -7.50 -11.64
CA ALA A 99 15.33 -6.63 -11.98
C ALA A 99 15.21 -6.47 -13.50
N ARG A 100 14.00 -6.66 -14.05
CA ARG A 100 13.71 -6.31 -15.45
C ARG A 100 13.85 -4.79 -15.65
N PRO A 101 14.34 -4.35 -16.82
CA PRO A 101 14.45 -2.94 -17.15
C PRO A 101 13.10 -2.23 -17.14
#